data_AF-A0A1V2IE15-F1
#
_entry.id   AF-A0A1V2IE15-F1
#
_cell.length_a   1.000
_cell.length_b   1.000
_cell.length_c   1.000
_cell.angle_alpha   90.00
_cell.angle_beta   90.00
_cell.angle_gamma   90.00
#
_symmetry.space_group_name_H-M   'P 1'
#
loop_
_entity.id
_entity.type
_entity.pdbx_description
1 polymer ?
#
loop_
_entity_poly.entity_id
_entity_poly.type
_entity_poly.pdbx_seq_one_letter_code
_entity_poly.pdbx_strand_id
1 'polypeptide(L)'
;MTTPDTSLAAYRLYARGLAAALRGEGSPTSAGYAALTADNELQPWTEAALTHWSTGEGPWHVHHLAIAHHARAYDLEAAGESKTAAQHWRKALEHWAALHRDDRFWDGLREHLETVSGAPLPDGLLDGVRARLPEYLLAPHVTLATRYRLTDPDRARRHAECIRLSTLPEAAVTRARDQFGADTVAGLGQAIKEARFTDTIRALLSWFAIDPTSTRLARALLLVTRRWCEGQSRAPEWTVTVGPTLARVHAALTSLDLPATHGIAADLRPELARHYYWLGLEALRRGVSKPDLALGYFRRGLLLDPDLTESLEYQHTRRLLARAAIDQIGQRLADEGGANLNPRPTARGGQLAVMAEVGDTVLDELHFTEQFTVLVWSLNIADPPVGELAAARRRWRVLRAHPEAPPDMRLFFLQLDALLAARGC
;
A
#
# COMPACT_ATOMS: atom_id res chain seq x y z
N MET A 1 28.72 -28.95 31.32
CA MET A 1 27.25 -29.10 31.22
C MET A 1 26.67 -28.90 32.62
N THR A 2 26.23 -27.68 32.93
CA THR A 2 25.47 -27.38 34.14
C THR A 2 24.09 -28.03 34.02
N THR A 3 23.65 -28.73 35.06
CA THR A 3 22.38 -29.46 35.08
C THR A 3 21.19 -28.49 34.97
N PRO A 4 20.20 -28.72 34.08
CA PRO A 4 19.04 -27.83 33.90
C PRO A 4 18.22 -27.60 35.18
N ASP A 5 18.20 -28.56 36.10
CA ASP A 5 17.36 -28.54 37.32
C ASP A 5 17.81 -27.50 38.36
N THR A 6 19.11 -27.16 38.43
CA THR A 6 19.58 -26.13 39.37
C THR A 6 19.08 -24.74 38.98
N SER A 7 18.75 -24.52 37.71
CA SER A 7 18.26 -23.22 37.23
C SER A 7 16.83 -22.94 37.68
N LEU A 8 15.91 -23.91 37.59
CA LEU A 8 14.49 -23.69 37.89
C LEU A 8 14.24 -23.47 39.39
N ALA A 9 14.93 -24.22 40.25
CA ALA A 9 14.86 -24.03 41.70
C ALA A 9 15.39 -22.65 42.12
N ALA A 10 16.52 -22.21 41.54
CA ALA A 10 17.06 -20.88 41.75
C ALA A 10 16.09 -19.78 41.27
N TYR A 11 15.49 -19.93 40.08
CA TYR A 11 14.47 -19.00 39.59
C TYR A 11 13.24 -18.92 40.51
N ARG A 12 12.76 -20.05 41.02
CA ARG A 12 11.62 -20.08 41.96
C ARG A 12 11.95 -19.45 43.31
N LEU A 13 13.16 -19.63 43.81
CA LEU A 13 13.62 -18.97 45.04
C LEU A 13 13.71 -17.46 44.82
N TYR A 14 14.29 -17.05 43.70
CA TYR A 14 14.41 -15.66 43.28
C TYR A 14 13.04 -14.98 43.13
N ALA A 15 12.11 -15.63 42.44
CA ALA A 15 10.74 -15.14 42.28
C ALA A 15 9.99 -14.99 43.61
N ARG A 16 10.23 -15.91 44.56
CA ARG A 16 9.67 -15.81 45.93
C ARG A 16 10.26 -14.63 46.70
N GLY A 17 11.57 -14.41 46.61
CA GLY A 17 12.22 -13.23 47.20
C GLY A 17 11.66 -11.92 46.64
N LEU A 18 11.53 -11.84 45.31
CA LEU A 18 10.93 -10.69 44.63
C LEU A 18 9.49 -10.44 45.11
N ALA A 19 8.67 -11.49 45.18
CA ALA A 19 7.27 -11.39 45.59
C ALA A 19 7.10 -11.06 47.08
N ALA A 20 8.07 -11.42 47.94
CA ALA A 20 8.08 -11.05 49.35
C ALA A 20 8.48 -9.57 49.52
N ALA A 21 9.51 -9.11 48.80
CA ALA A 21 9.94 -7.72 48.83
C ALA A 21 8.83 -6.76 48.37
N LEU A 22 8.08 -7.13 47.32
CA LEU A 22 6.96 -6.32 46.80
C LEU A 22 5.72 -6.31 47.72
N ARG A 23 5.59 -7.30 48.60
CA ARG A 23 4.49 -7.45 49.57
C ARG A 23 4.83 -6.99 50.98
N GLY A 24 6.07 -6.57 51.23
CA GLY A 24 6.51 -6.12 52.55
C GLY A 24 5.65 -4.97 53.08
N GLU A 25 5.37 -5.00 54.39
CA GLU A 25 4.66 -3.93 55.08
C GLU A 25 5.38 -2.59 54.83
N GLY A 26 4.62 -1.60 54.33
CA GLY A 26 5.14 -0.27 53.97
C GLY A 26 5.47 -0.08 52.49
N SER A 27 5.41 -1.11 51.64
CA SER A 27 5.51 -0.90 50.19
C SER A 27 4.28 -0.14 49.67
N PRO A 28 4.45 0.94 48.86
CA PRO A 28 3.34 1.68 48.26
C PRO A 28 2.40 0.78 47.42
N THR A 29 2.89 -0.36 46.95
CA THR A 29 2.15 -1.27 46.06
C THR A 29 1.43 -2.41 46.82
N SER A 30 1.64 -2.54 48.13
CA SER A 30 1.14 -3.67 48.94
C SER A 30 -0.39 -3.79 48.90
N ALA A 31 -1.11 -2.67 48.96
CA ALA A 31 -2.57 -2.64 48.87
C ALA A 31 -3.08 -3.11 47.50
N GLY A 32 -2.40 -2.75 46.41
CA GLY A 32 -2.74 -3.27 45.07
C GLY A 32 -2.53 -4.77 44.94
N TYR A 33 -1.47 -5.30 45.56
CA TYR A 33 -1.25 -6.75 45.63
C TYR A 33 -2.30 -7.48 46.48
N ALA A 34 -2.73 -6.90 47.59
CA ALA A 34 -3.84 -7.44 48.38
C ALA A 34 -5.14 -7.45 47.57
N ALA A 35 -5.36 -6.42 46.74
CA ALA A 35 -6.52 -6.34 45.86
C ALA A 35 -6.53 -7.36 44.71
N LEU A 36 -5.43 -8.08 44.45
CA LEU A 36 -5.39 -9.18 43.48
C LEU A 36 -6.06 -10.46 43.99
N THR A 37 -6.35 -10.56 45.29
CA THR A 37 -7.05 -11.72 45.84
C THR A 37 -8.55 -11.60 45.62
N ALA A 38 -9.13 -12.55 44.87
CA ALA A 38 -10.56 -12.70 44.68
C ALA A 38 -10.93 -14.17 44.96
N ASP A 39 -12.02 -14.39 45.69
CA ASP A 39 -12.48 -15.75 46.08
C ASP A 39 -11.40 -16.63 46.75
N ASN A 40 -10.52 -15.99 47.56
CA ASN A 40 -9.34 -16.61 48.20
C ASN A 40 -8.27 -17.13 47.23
N GLU A 41 -8.35 -16.79 45.95
CA GLU A 41 -7.34 -17.11 44.94
C GLU A 41 -6.61 -15.84 44.47
N LEU A 42 -5.31 -15.98 44.21
CA LEU A 42 -4.51 -14.89 43.66
C LEU A 42 -4.75 -14.80 42.15
N GLN A 43 -5.39 -13.72 41.71
CA GLN A 43 -5.66 -13.45 40.30
C GLN A 43 -4.51 -12.65 39.67
N PRO A 44 -4.25 -12.81 38.35
CA PRO A 44 -3.24 -12.01 37.65
C PRO A 44 -3.67 -10.54 37.47
N TRP A 45 -4.96 -10.25 37.59
CA TRP A 45 -5.54 -8.90 37.63
C TRP A 45 -6.89 -8.93 38.35
N THR A 46 -7.30 -7.78 38.90
CA THR A 46 -8.69 -7.53 39.36
C THR A 46 -9.04 -6.06 39.06
N GLU A 47 -10.34 -5.71 39.03
CA GLU A 47 -10.76 -4.31 38.88
C GLU A 47 -10.30 -3.44 40.06
N ALA A 48 -10.28 -4.02 41.27
CA ALA A 48 -9.81 -3.33 42.46
C ALA A 48 -8.30 -3.02 42.37
N ALA A 49 -7.48 -3.96 41.91
CA ALA A 49 -6.05 -3.74 41.73
C ALA A 49 -5.77 -2.71 40.62
N LEU A 50 -6.48 -2.79 39.48
CA LEU A 50 -6.38 -1.79 38.41
C LEU A 50 -6.75 -0.38 38.89
N THR A 51 -7.84 -0.26 39.66
CA THR A 51 -8.27 1.02 40.23
C THR A 51 -7.25 1.55 41.23
N HIS A 52 -6.70 0.69 42.07
CA HIS A 52 -5.67 1.08 43.02
C HIS A 52 -4.44 1.63 42.29
N TRP A 53 -3.88 0.87 41.35
CA TRP A 53 -2.67 1.29 40.65
C TRP A 53 -2.86 2.48 39.70
N SER A 54 -4.08 2.74 39.22
CA SER A 54 -4.35 3.92 38.38
C SER A 54 -4.36 5.23 39.17
N THR A 55 -4.57 5.16 40.49
CA THR A 55 -4.50 6.32 41.39
C THR A 55 -3.15 6.49 42.07
N GLY A 56 -2.29 5.47 42.00
CA GLY A 56 -0.95 5.51 42.58
C GLY A 56 0.04 6.27 41.69
N GLU A 57 1.11 6.77 42.32
CA GLU A 57 2.17 7.51 41.64
C GLU A 57 3.48 6.70 41.55
N GLY A 58 4.27 6.98 40.52
CA GLY A 58 5.60 6.41 40.35
C GLY A 58 5.68 5.19 39.43
N PRO A 59 6.90 4.80 39.05
CA PRO A 59 7.13 3.86 37.95
C PRO A 59 6.65 2.43 38.24
N TRP A 60 6.66 2.00 39.51
CA TRP A 60 6.15 0.68 39.90
C TRP A 60 4.65 0.53 39.69
N HIS A 61 3.86 1.59 39.90
CA HIS A 61 2.43 1.57 39.62
C HIS A 61 2.15 1.42 38.12
N VAL A 62 2.90 2.14 37.27
CA VAL A 62 2.82 2.04 35.80
C VAL A 62 3.21 0.63 35.33
N HIS A 63 4.24 0.03 35.94
CA HIS A 63 4.63 -1.37 35.70
C HIS A 63 3.50 -2.36 36.02
N HIS A 64 2.86 -2.23 37.18
CA HIS A 64 1.76 -3.10 37.55
C HIS A 64 0.53 -2.92 36.66
N LEU A 65 0.21 -1.68 36.27
CA LEU A 65 -0.82 -1.41 35.27
C LEU A 65 -0.51 -2.09 33.93
N ALA A 66 0.74 -2.00 33.45
CA ALA A 66 1.15 -2.65 32.22
C ALA A 66 0.92 -4.18 32.27
N ILE A 67 1.33 -4.82 33.37
CA ILE A 67 1.13 -6.27 33.59
C ILE A 67 -0.36 -6.62 33.66
N ALA A 68 -1.13 -5.88 34.46
CA ALA A 68 -2.54 -6.18 34.70
C ALA A 68 -3.39 -5.99 33.43
N HIS A 69 -3.11 -4.95 32.64
CA HIS A 69 -3.74 -4.76 31.34
C HIS A 69 -3.35 -5.88 30.36
N HIS A 70 -2.09 -6.34 30.34
CA HIS A 70 -1.67 -7.50 29.55
C HIS A 70 -2.43 -8.77 29.95
N ALA A 71 -2.49 -9.08 31.25
CA ALA A 71 -3.16 -10.26 31.77
C ALA A 71 -4.66 -10.25 31.44
N ARG A 72 -5.33 -9.12 31.69
CA ARG A 72 -6.74 -8.94 31.34
C ARG A 72 -6.99 -9.07 29.84
N ALA A 73 -6.09 -8.55 29.02
CA ALA A 73 -6.21 -8.68 27.58
C ALA A 73 -6.11 -10.15 27.14
N TYR A 74 -5.25 -10.97 27.75
CA TYR A 74 -5.20 -12.41 27.49
C TYR A 74 -6.48 -13.14 27.86
N ASP A 75 -7.06 -12.85 29.03
CA ASP A 75 -8.30 -13.51 29.47
C ASP A 75 -9.48 -13.15 28.56
N LEU A 76 -9.63 -11.88 28.21
CA LEU A 76 -10.65 -11.40 27.27
C LEU A 76 -10.44 -11.99 25.87
N GLU A 77 -9.18 -12.10 25.42
CA GLU A 77 -8.82 -12.72 24.15
C GLU A 77 -9.21 -14.21 24.15
N ALA A 78 -8.91 -14.95 25.23
CA ALA A 78 -9.29 -16.35 25.38
C ALA A 78 -10.82 -16.55 25.42
N ALA A 79 -11.55 -15.62 26.04
CA ALA A 79 -13.02 -15.60 26.08
C ALA A 79 -13.68 -15.19 24.74
N GLY A 80 -12.90 -14.75 23.74
CA GLY A 80 -13.41 -14.32 22.44
C GLY A 80 -13.84 -12.84 22.38
N GLU A 81 -13.66 -12.09 23.47
CA GLU A 81 -13.98 -10.66 23.59
C GLU A 81 -12.91 -9.76 22.95
N SER A 82 -12.51 -10.09 21.72
CA SER A 82 -11.36 -9.48 21.03
C SER A 82 -11.43 -7.96 20.87
N LYS A 83 -12.63 -7.35 20.81
CA LYS A 83 -12.78 -5.88 20.77
C LYS A 83 -12.38 -5.23 22.10
N THR A 84 -12.84 -5.79 23.21
CA THR A 84 -12.49 -5.33 24.56
C THR A 84 -11.02 -5.64 24.86
N ALA A 85 -10.55 -6.84 24.51
CA ALA A 85 -9.15 -7.23 24.63
C ALA A 85 -8.20 -6.23 23.94
N ALA A 86 -8.53 -5.78 22.71
CA ALA A 86 -7.75 -4.79 21.97
C ALA A 86 -7.62 -3.43 22.69
N GLN A 87 -8.58 -3.04 23.53
CA GLN A 87 -8.45 -1.84 24.36
C GLN A 87 -7.44 -2.04 25.48
N HIS A 88 -7.45 -3.20 26.14
CA HIS A 88 -6.49 -3.54 27.18
C HIS A 88 -5.08 -3.74 26.61
N TRP A 89 -4.94 -4.39 25.45
CA TRP A 89 -3.66 -4.51 24.75
C TRP A 89 -3.01 -3.13 24.52
N ARG A 90 -3.76 -2.16 23.98
CA ARG A 90 -3.24 -0.81 23.72
C ARG A 90 -2.80 -0.10 25.00
N LYS A 91 -3.64 -0.11 26.06
CA LYS A 91 -3.27 0.46 27.36
C LYS A 91 -2.00 -0.17 27.93
N ALA A 92 -1.88 -1.49 27.80
CA ALA A 92 -0.70 -2.21 28.28
C ALA A 92 0.57 -1.77 27.53
N LEU A 93 0.51 -1.67 26.20
CA LEU A 93 1.62 -1.17 25.37
C LEU A 93 1.97 0.29 25.66
N GLU A 94 0.97 1.14 25.92
CA GLU A 94 1.18 2.55 26.32
C GLU A 94 1.95 2.65 27.65
N HIS A 95 1.55 1.87 28.66
CA HIS A 95 2.27 1.83 29.94
C HIS A 95 3.70 1.28 29.77
N TRP A 96 3.88 0.21 28.99
CA TRP A 96 5.22 -0.30 28.69
C TRP A 96 6.10 0.69 27.93
N ALA A 97 5.54 1.45 26.98
CA ALA A 97 6.27 2.49 26.27
C ALA A 97 6.65 3.68 27.17
N ALA A 98 5.83 3.98 28.19
CA ALA A 98 6.17 4.95 29.22
C ALA A 98 7.36 4.46 30.08
N LEU A 99 7.28 3.23 30.61
CA LEU A 99 8.37 2.61 31.39
C LEU A 99 9.67 2.46 30.60
N HIS A 100 9.58 2.08 29.33
CA HIS A 100 10.75 1.94 28.47
C HIS A 100 11.55 3.25 28.36
N ARG A 101 10.90 4.41 28.49
CA ARG A 101 11.54 5.74 28.43
C ARG A 101 11.91 6.31 29.79
N ASP A 102 11.48 5.70 30.89
CA ASP A 102 11.69 6.20 32.24
C ASP A 102 12.95 5.59 32.86
N ASP A 103 14.05 6.34 32.87
CA ASP A 103 15.32 5.87 33.46
C ASP A 103 15.20 5.57 34.96
N ARG A 104 14.32 6.28 35.69
CA ARG A 104 14.11 6.05 37.13
C ARG A 104 13.54 4.66 37.39
N PHE A 105 12.69 4.16 36.49
CA PHE A 105 12.20 2.78 36.58
C PHE A 105 13.34 1.78 36.44
N TRP A 106 14.23 1.98 35.47
CA TRP A 106 15.33 1.05 35.22
C TRP A 106 16.39 1.07 36.32
N ASP A 107 16.69 2.24 36.88
CA ASP A 107 17.57 2.40 38.05
C ASP A 107 16.95 1.73 39.29
N GLY A 108 15.66 1.99 39.56
CA GLY A 108 14.95 1.35 40.67
C GLY A 108 14.82 -0.17 40.49
N LEU A 109 14.64 -0.64 39.25
CA LEU A 109 14.64 -2.07 38.94
C LEU A 109 16.02 -2.69 39.19
N ARG A 110 17.12 -2.01 38.83
CA ARG A 110 18.48 -2.45 39.14
C ARG A 110 18.67 -2.62 40.63
N GLU A 111 18.44 -1.55 41.39
CA GLU A 111 18.60 -1.54 42.85
C GLU A 111 17.76 -2.65 43.50
N HIS A 112 16.52 -2.81 43.04
CA HIS A 112 15.64 -3.86 43.54
C HIS A 112 16.17 -5.27 43.26
N LEU A 113 16.62 -5.54 42.03
CA LEU A 113 17.15 -6.85 41.65
C LEU A 113 18.48 -7.16 42.35
N GLU A 114 19.35 -6.16 42.57
CA GLU A 114 20.60 -6.29 43.34
C GLU A 114 20.31 -6.57 44.82
N THR A 115 19.33 -5.87 45.39
CA THR A 115 18.87 -6.11 46.77
C THR A 115 18.32 -7.52 46.94
N VAL A 116 17.47 -7.98 46.02
CA VAL A 116 16.86 -9.32 46.09
C VAL A 116 17.87 -10.44 45.80
N SER A 117 18.85 -10.20 44.91
CA SER A 117 19.90 -11.19 44.62
C SER A 117 21.03 -11.20 45.64
N GLY A 118 21.20 -10.12 46.41
CA GLY A 118 22.33 -9.95 47.32
C GLY A 118 23.67 -9.76 46.61
N ALA A 119 23.67 -9.44 45.30
CA ALA A 119 24.87 -9.27 44.50
C ALA A 119 24.68 -8.17 43.43
N PRO A 120 25.75 -7.48 43.00
CA PRO A 120 25.67 -6.55 41.88
C PRO A 120 25.22 -7.25 40.59
N LEU A 121 24.41 -6.58 39.78
CA LEU A 121 24.02 -7.11 38.48
C LEU A 121 25.17 -6.96 37.47
N PRO A 122 25.35 -7.92 36.54
CA PRO A 122 26.29 -7.76 35.44
C PRO A 122 26.05 -6.47 34.64
N ASP A 123 27.13 -5.78 34.29
CA ASP A 123 27.09 -4.58 33.45
C ASP A 123 26.36 -4.85 32.13
N GLY A 124 25.53 -3.89 31.71
CA GLY A 124 24.76 -3.98 30.47
C GLY A 124 23.61 -4.99 30.45
N LEU A 125 23.39 -5.78 31.52
CA LEU A 125 22.30 -6.77 31.56
C LEU A 125 20.93 -6.10 31.35
N LEU A 126 20.62 -5.07 32.14
CA LEU A 126 19.34 -4.36 32.05
C LEU A 126 19.21 -3.54 30.78
N ASP A 127 20.30 -2.99 30.25
CA ASP A 127 20.27 -2.30 28.96
C ASP A 127 19.92 -3.28 27.83
N GLY A 128 20.48 -4.49 27.87
CA GLY A 128 20.14 -5.56 26.94
C GLY A 128 18.70 -6.08 27.09
N VAL A 129 18.12 -6.02 28.29
CA VAL A 129 16.69 -6.32 28.51
C VAL A 129 15.83 -5.19 27.97
N ARG A 130 16.11 -3.93 28.32
CA ARG A 130 15.42 -2.73 27.86
C ARG A 130 15.38 -2.66 26.33
N ALA A 131 16.52 -2.91 25.67
CA ALA A 131 16.62 -2.88 24.21
C ALA A 131 15.76 -3.94 23.50
N ARG A 132 15.57 -5.12 24.11
CA ARG A 132 14.78 -6.23 23.53
C ARG A 132 13.31 -6.20 23.94
N LEU A 133 12.99 -5.53 25.05
CA LEU A 133 11.64 -5.49 25.60
C LEU A 133 10.56 -5.11 24.56
N PRO A 134 10.72 -4.06 23.73
CA PRO A 134 9.74 -3.72 22.71
C PRO A 134 9.43 -4.88 21.74
N GLU A 135 10.43 -5.66 21.34
CA GLU A 135 10.23 -6.79 20.44
C GLU A 135 9.44 -7.92 21.12
N TYR A 136 9.76 -8.22 22.38
CA TYR A 136 9.03 -9.22 23.16
C TYR A 136 7.59 -8.83 23.43
N LEU A 137 7.31 -7.54 23.62
CA LEU A 137 5.94 -7.05 23.81
C LEU A 137 5.11 -7.09 22.53
N LEU A 138 5.72 -6.88 21.36
CA LEU A 138 5.02 -6.91 20.07
C LEU A 138 4.88 -8.32 19.48
N ALA A 139 5.74 -9.27 19.85
CA ALA A 139 5.73 -10.64 19.33
C ALA A 139 4.40 -11.41 19.52
N PRO A 140 3.68 -11.31 20.67
CA PRO A 140 2.35 -11.90 20.81
C PRO A 140 1.36 -11.38 19.77
N HIS A 141 1.41 -10.09 19.43
CA HIS A 141 0.52 -9.50 18.42
C HIS A 141 0.83 -10.02 17.02
N VAL A 142 2.10 -10.21 16.68
CA VAL A 142 2.48 -10.85 15.41
C VAL A 142 1.93 -12.28 15.35
N THR A 143 2.09 -13.03 16.43
CA THR A 143 1.63 -14.42 16.55
C THR A 143 0.10 -14.51 16.40
N LEU A 144 -0.65 -13.69 17.13
CA LEU A 144 -2.12 -13.69 17.10
C LEU A 144 -2.67 -13.19 15.76
N ALA A 145 -2.09 -12.14 15.17
CA ALA A 145 -2.47 -11.67 13.84
C ALA A 145 -2.25 -12.77 12.78
N THR A 146 -1.12 -13.47 12.85
CA THR A 146 -0.81 -14.61 11.97
C THR A 146 -1.83 -15.74 12.14
N ARG A 147 -2.13 -16.11 13.39
CA ARG A 147 -3.10 -17.18 13.72
C ARG A 147 -4.49 -16.87 13.17
N TYR A 148 -4.98 -15.65 13.37
CA TYR A 148 -6.35 -15.28 13.00
C TYR A 148 -6.50 -14.84 11.55
N ARG A 149 -5.42 -14.60 10.81
CA ARG A 149 -5.45 -14.06 9.44
C ARG A 149 -6.51 -14.65 8.52
N LEU A 150 -6.66 -15.96 8.52
CA LEU A 150 -7.56 -16.65 7.59
C LEU A 150 -8.94 -16.94 8.20
N THR A 151 -9.05 -17.05 9.51
CA THR A 151 -10.28 -17.48 10.20
C THR A 151 -11.08 -16.31 10.78
N ASP A 152 -10.39 -15.26 11.21
CA ASP A 152 -10.98 -14.03 11.78
C ASP A 152 -10.10 -12.81 11.41
N PRO A 153 -10.20 -12.32 10.16
CA PRO A 153 -9.37 -11.20 9.69
C PRO A 153 -9.57 -9.91 10.49
N ASP A 154 -10.76 -9.69 11.06
CA ASP A 154 -11.04 -8.51 11.88
C ASP A 154 -10.26 -8.54 13.19
N ARG A 155 -10.20 -9.70 13.83
CA ARG A 155 -9.37 -9.93 15.02
C ARG A 155 -7.87 -9.82 14.70
N ALA A 156 -7.44 -10.36 13.56
CA ALA A 156 -6.06 -10.18 13.11
C ALA A 156 -5.70 -8.71 12.88
N ARG A 157 -6.60 -7.93 12.24
CA ARG A 157 -6.44 -6.48 12.04
C ARG A 157 -6.28 -5.72 13.35
N ARG A 158 -7.04 -6.06 14.41
CA ARG A 158 -6.91 -5.40 15.72
C ARG A 158 -5.52 -5.59 16.33
N HIS A 159 -4.90 -6.75 16.17
CA HIS A 159 -3.53 -6.97 16.65
C HIS A 159 -2.50 -6.22 15.81
N ALA A 160 -2.65 -6.20 14.48
CA ALA A 160 -1.79 -5.37 13.62
C ALA A 160 -1.94 -3.87 13.94
N GLU A 161 -3.15 -3.42 14.27
CA GLU A 161 -3.41 -2.07 14.74
C GLU A 161 -2.73 -1.77 16.08
N CYS A 162 -2.74 -2.71 17.03
CA CYS A 162 -1.98 -2.56 18.29
C CYS A 162 -0.49 -2.34 18.03
N ILE A 163 0.11 -3.04 17.06
CA ILE A 163 1.50 -2.83 16.66
C ILE A 163 1.67 -1.45 16.02
N ARG A 164 0.84 -1.13 15.02
CA ARG A 164 0.94 0.12 14.23
C ARG A 164 0.76 1.38 15.06
N LEU A 165 -0.15 1.35 16.04
CA LEU A 165 -0.45 2.50 16.91
C LEU A 165 0.39 2.51 18.19
N SER A 166 1.29 1.54 18.38
CA SER A 166 2.14 1.48 19.57
C SER A 166 3.09 2.68 19.61
N THR A 167 3.30 3.23 20.80
CA THR A 167 4.27 4.30 21.07
C THR A 167 5.65 3.76 21.51
N LEU A 168 5.87 2.45 21.35
CA LEU A 168 7.18 1.81 21.48
C LEU A 168 8.16 2.34 20.41
N PRO A 169 9.48 2.10 20.55
CA PRO A 169 10.47 2.56 19.57
C PRO A 169 10.12 2.16 18.14
N GLU A 170 10.15 3.12 17.21
CA GLU A 170 9.74 2.95 15.81
C GLU A 170 10.42 1.76 15.13
N ALA A 171 11.71 1.55 15.40
CA ALA A 171 12.46 0.43 14.84
C ALA A 171 11.87 -0.94 15.24
N ALA A 172 11.36 -1.08 16.47
CA ALA A 172 10.70 -2.31 16.92
C ALA A 172 9.32 -2.48 16.28
N VAL A 173 8.55 -1.39 16.15
CA VAL A 173 7.26 -1.39 15.44
C VAL A 173 7.45 -1.80 13.98
N THR A 174 8.41 -1.21 13.28
CA THR A 174 8.76 -1.56 11.89
C THR A 174 9.18 -3.03 11.78
N ARG A 175 10.07 -3.53 12.64
CA ARG A 175 10.46 -4.95 12.65
C ARG A 175 9.29 -5.90 12.89
N ALA A 176 8.39 -5.57 13.81
CA ALA A 176 7.21 -6.39 14.09
C ALA A 176 6.25 -6.41 12.89
N ARG A 177 6.02 -5.26 12.24
CA ARG A 177 5.23 -5.16 11.00
C ARG A 177 5.87 -5.92 9.85
N ASP A 178 7.19 -5.89 9.74
CA ASP A 178 7.98 -6.61 8.75
C ASP A 178 7.90 -8.14 8.87
N GLN A 179 7.47 -8.66 10.02
CA GLN A 179 7.21 -10.08 10.19
C GLN A 179 5.91 -10.52 9.49
N PHE A 180 4.98 -9.60 9.23
CA PHE A 180 3.76 -9.91 8.48
C PHE A 180 4.09 -10.35 7.05
N GLY A 181 3.77 -11.61 6.75
CA GLY A 181 4.04 -12.19 5.45
C GLY A 181 5.53 -12.29 5.09
N ALA A 182 6.44 -12.21 6.08
CA ALA A 182 7.88 -12.29 5.83
C ALA A 182 8.26 -13.52 4.98
N ASP A 183 7.73 -14.69 5.31
CA ASP A 183 7.97 -15.93 4.56
C ASP A 183 7.41 -15.88 3.15
N THR A 184 6.24 -15.27 2.96
CA THR A 184 5.62 -15.11 1.63
C THR A 184 6.46 -14.18 0.75
N VAL A 185 6.99 -13.10 1.33
CA VAL A 185 7.88 -12.16 0.64
C VAL A 185 9.24 -12.81 0.35
N ALA A 186 9.83 -13.53 1.29
CA ALA A 186 11.11 -14.22 1.12
C ALA A 186 11.02 -15.32 0.03
N GLY A 187 9.90 -16.03 -0.04
CA GLY A 187 9.63 -17.06 -1.04
C GLY A 187 9.23 -16.53 -2.43
N LEU A 188 9.10 -15.21 -2.60
CA LEU A 188 8.54 -14.61 -3.81
C LEU A 188 9.32 -14.95 -5.08
N GLY A 189 10.65 -14.92 -5.02
CA GLY A 189 11.50 -15.27 -6.16
C GLY A 189 11.30 -16.70 -6.64
N GLN A 190 11.14 -17.65 -5.71
CA GLN A 190 10.86 -19.05 -6.05
C GLN A 190 9.45 -19.23 -6.59
N ALA A 191 8.45 -18.58 -5.97
CA ALA A 191 7.07 -18.63 -6.42
C ALA A 191 6.90 -18.09 -7.86
N ILE A 192 7.64 -17.02 -8.22
CA ILE A 192 7.66 -16.48 -9.59
C ILE A 192 8.28 -17.50 -10.56
N LYS A 193 9.42 -18.12 -10.21
CA LYS A 193 10.08 -19.14 -11.04
C LYS A 193 9.18 -20.35 -11.30
N GLU A 194 8.40 -20.76 -10.31
CA GLU A 194 7.47 -21.90 -10.37
C GLU A 194 6.09 -21.52 -10.91
N ALA A 195 5.89 -20.27 -11.35
CA ALA A 195 4.61 -19.74 -11.81
C ALA A 195 3.44 -19.89 -10.81
N ARG A 196 3.72 -19.92 -9.50
CA ARG A 196 2.71 -19.99 -8.41
C ARG A 196 2.07 -18.63 -8.11
N PHE A 197 1.65 -17.92 -9.15
CA PHE A 197 1.19 -16.53 -9.04
C PHE A 197 -0.11 -16.39 -8.24
N THR A 198 -1.15 -17.17 -8.58
CA THR A 198 -2.48 -17.04 -7.98
C THR A 198 -2.46 -17.26 -6.46
N ASP A 199 -1.76 -18.30 -6.00
CA ASP A 199 -1.66 -18.62 -4.57
C ASP A 199 -0.83 -17.58 -3.83
N THR A 200 0.25 -17.10 -4.44
CA THR A 200 1.11 -16.05 -3.85
C THR A 200 0.35 -14.73 -3.75
N ILE A 201 -0.38 -14.33 -4.79
CA ILE A 201 -1.24 -13.13 -4.77
C ILE A 201 -2.32 -13.27 -3.71
N ARG A 202 -2.97 -14.44 -3.60
CA ARG A 202 -4.00 -14.69 -2.56
C ARG A 202 -3.40 -14.58 -1.15
N ALA A 203 -2.21 -15.13 -0.93
CA ALA A 203 -1.51 -15.05 0.35
C ALA A 203 -1.07 -13.62 0.70
N LEU A 204 -0.55 -12.86 -0.28
CA LEU A 204 -0.18 -11.46 -0.08
C LEU A 204 -1.39 -10.57 0.18
N LEU A 205 -2.51 -10.78 -0.54
CA LEU A 205 -3.76 -10.05 -0.29
C LEU A 205 -4.30 -10.29 1.12
N SER A 206 -4.19 -11.51 1.66
CA SER A 206 -4.65 -11.78 3.03
C SER A 206 -3.78 -11.12 4.09
N TRP A 207 -2.46 -11.02 3.87
CA TRP A 207 -1.57 -10.24 4.72
C TRP A 207 -1.81 -8.73 4.59
N PHE A 208 -2.00 -8.25 3.37
CA PHE A 208 -2.25 -6.85 3.09
C PHE A 208 -3.58 -6.37 3.68
N ALA A 209 -4.60 -7.24 3.73
CA ALA A 209 -5.84 -6.95 4.42
C ALA A 209 -5.65 -6.73 5.93
N ILE A 210 -4.62 -7.31 6.55
CA ILE A 210 -4.30 -7.13 7.97
C ILE A 210 -3.56 -5.81 8.21
N ASP A 211 -2.51 -5.54 7.43
CA ASP A 211 -1.75 -4.30 7.47
C ASP A 211 -1.76 -3.63 6.07
N PRO A 212 -2.83 -2.88 5.75
CA PRO A 212 -2.96 -2.21 4.46
C PRO A 212 -1.96 -1.07 4.30
N THR A 213 -1.24 -0.68 5.36
CA THR A 213 -0.24 0.40 5.33
C THR A 213 1.19 -0.14 5.13
N SER A 214 1.35 -1.45 4.90
CA SER A 214 2.66 -2.07 4.70
C SER A 214 3.15 -1.85 3.27
N THR A 215 4.13 -0.96 3.11
CA THR A 215 4.81 -0.69 1.83
C THR A 215 5.50 -1.94 1.28
N ARG A 216 6.09 -2.76 2.16
CA ARG A 216 6.73 -4.03 1.80
C ARG A 216 5.75 -5.03 1.18
N LEU A 217 4.57 -5.20 1.80
CA LEU A 217 3.54 -6.08 1.26
C LEU A 217 2.94 -5.53 -0.04
N ALA A 218 2.70 -4.21 -0.13
CA ALA A 218 2.25 -3.55 -1.36
C ALA A 218 3.23 -3.79 -2.51
N ARG A 219 4.54 -3.61 -2.26
CA ARG A 219 5.60 -3.85 -3.25
C ARG A 219 5.62 -5.29 -3.73
N ALA A 220 5.57 -6.25 -2.80
CA ALA A 220 5.54 -7.67 -3.15
C ALA A 220 4.30 -8.03 -3.98
N LEU A 221 3.14 -7.48 -3.61
CA LEU A 221 1.87 -7.69 -4.31
C LEU A 221 1.90 -7.13 -5.74
N LEU A 222 2.41 -5.90 -5.91
CA LEU A 222 2.58 -5.28 -7.21
C LEU A 222 3.55 -6.07 -8.10
N LEU A 223 4.71 -6.46 -7.55
CA LEU A 223 5.72 -7.21 -8.29
C LEU A 223 5.20 -8.56 -8.79
N VAL A 224 4.55 -9.34 -7.91
CA VAL A 224 4.02 -10.66 -8.32
C VAL A 224 2.89 -10.52 -9.34
N THR A 225 2.04 -9.49 -9.18
CA THR A 225 0.91 -9.23 -10.08
C THR A 225 1.42 -8.80 -11.45
N ARG A 226 2.44 -7.95 -11.49
CA ARG A 226 3.13 -7.54 -12.73
C ARG A 226 3.68 -8.76 -13.47
N ARG A 227 4.47 -9.61 -12.79
CA ARG A 227 5.07 -10.81 -13.41
C ARG A 227 4.02 -11.76 -13.96
N TRP A 228 2.91 -11.92 -13.26
CA TRP A 228 1.79 -12.71 -13.74
C TRP A 228 1.12 -12.10 -14.98
N CYS A 229 0.87 -10.78 -14.99
CA CYS A 229 0.29 -10.09 -16.14
C CYS A 229 1.20 -10.19 -17.38
N GLU A 230 2.51 -9.99 -17.22
CA GLU A 230 3.51 -10.13 -18.28
C GLU A 230 3.45 -11.53 -18.91
N GLY A 231 3.47 -12.58 -18.07
CA GLY A 231 3.44 -13.97 -18.52
C GLY A 231 2.12 -14.37 -19.21
N GLN A 232 1.01 -13.73 -18.84
CA GLN A 232 -0.31 -14.04 -19.41
C GLN A 232 -0.67 -13.13 -20.60
N SER A 233 0.06 -12.04 -20.85
CA SER A 233 -0.33 -10.94 -21.74
C SER A 233 -0.73 -11.33 -23.18
N ARG A 234 -0.31 -12.51 -23.65
CA ARG A 234 -0.62 -13.08 -24.98
C ARG A 234 -1.79 -14.07 -24.99
N ALA A 235 -2.31 -14.47 -23.84
CA ALA A 235 -3.43 -15.41 -23.74
C ALA A 235 -4.72 -14.76 -24.29
N PRO A 236 -5.48 -15.44 -25.16
CA PRO A 236 -6.77 -14.95 -25.66
C PRO A 236 -7.76 -14.63 -24.52
N GLU A 237 -7.76 -15.46 -23.48
CA GLU A 237 -8.59 -15.39 -22.28
C GLU A 237 -8.00 -14.52 -21.16
N TRP A 238 -7.05 -13.63 -21.49
CA TRP A 238 -6.34 -12.82 -20.50
C TRP A 238 -7.28 -11.97 -19.64
N THR A 239 -8.31 -11.34 -20.20
CA THR A 239 -9.26 -10.50 -19.44
C THR A 239 -10.11 -11.32 -18.46
N VAL A 240 -10.44 -12.56 -18.83
CA VAL A 240 -11.19 -13.50 -17.98
C VAL A 240 -10.30 -14.00 -16.83
N THR A 241 -9.04 -14.29 -17.11
CA THR A 241 -8.11 -14.89 -16.14
C THR A 241 -7.48 -13.84 -15.21
N VAL A 242 -6.98 -12.74 -15.77
CA VAL A 242 -6.19 -11.73 -15.06
C VAL A 242 -7.06 -10.61 -14.50
N GLY A 243 -8.12 -10.22 -15.22
CA GLY A 243 -8.98 -9.09 -14.87
C GLY A 243 -9.55 -9.13 -13.45
N PRO A 244 -10.15 -10.25 -12.98
CA PRO A 244 -10.67 -10.34 -11.62
C PRO A 244 -9.60 -10.12 -10.54
N THR A 245 -8.41 -10.68 -10.72
CA THR A 245 -7.32 -10.54 -9.75
C THR A 245 -6.71 -9.15 -9.79
N LEU A 246 -6.53 -8.53 -10.97
CA LEU A 246 -6.12 -7.13 -11.09
C LEU A 246 -7.08 -6.21 -10.36
N ALA A 247 -8.40 -6.40 -10.53
CA ALA A 247 -9.42 -5.61 -9.84
C ALA A 247 -9.35 -5.77 -8.31
N ARG A 248 -9.13 -6.99 -7.80
CA ARG A 248 -8.94 -7.22 -6.35
C ARG A 248 -7.67 -6.55 -5.82
N VAL A 249 -6.56 -6.65 -6.55
CA VAL A 249 -5.30 -5.99 -6.17
C VAL A 249 -5.49 -4.48 -6.16
N HIS A 250 -6.16 -3.93 -7.18
CA HIS A 250 -6.48 -2.52 -7.22
C HIS A 250 -7.33 -2.07 -6.02
N ALA A 251 -8.41 -2.80 -5.72
CA ALA A 251 -9.28 -2.51 -4.57
C ALA A 251 -8.53 -2.58 -3.23
N ALA A 252 -7.60 -3.52 -3.08
CA ALA A 252 -6.72 -3.59 -1.92
C ALA A 252 -5.81 -2.34 -1.85
N LEU A 253 -5.14 -2.00 -2.94
CA LEU A 253 -4.21 -0.87 -2.98
C LEU A 253 -4.91 0.50 -2.83
N THR A 254 -6.18 0.63 -3.21
CA THR A 254 -6.93 1.88 -2.96
C THR A 254 -7.11 2.19 -1.48
N SER A 255 -6.97 1.20 -0.59
CA SER A 255 -7.03 1.41 0.87
C SER A 255 -5.79 2.06 1.47
N LEU A 256 -4.68 2.16 0.73
CA LEU A 256 -3.45 2.79 1.20
C LEU A 256 -3.59 4.31 1.44
N ASP A 257 -4.75 4.91 1.12
CA ASP A 257 -5.00 6.35 1.10
C ASP A 257 -3.78 7.10 0.57
N LEU A 258 -3.21 6.59 -0.53
CA LEU A 258 -2.00 7.14 -1.14
C LEU A 258 -2.36 8.57 -1.53
N PRO A 259 -1.92 9.60 -0.78
CA PRO A 259 -2.22 10.95 -1.18
C PRO A 259 -1.55 11.09 -2.52
N ALA A 260 -2.31 11.56 -3.51
CA ALA A 260 -1.75 11.90 -4.81
C ALA A 260 -0.45 12.67 -4.55
N THR A 261 0.68 12.08 -4.93
CA THR A 261 2.03 12.66 -5.01
C THR A 261 2.92 12.84 -3.76
N HIS A 262 2.49 12.90 -2.49
CA HIS A 262 3.43 13.32 -1.41
C HIS A 262 3.77 12.30 -0.31
N GLY A 263 3.00 11.21 -0.16
CA GLY A 263 3.21 10.22 0.92
C GLY A 263 3.53 8.80 0.46
N ILE A 264 3.44 8.52 -0.85
CA ILE A 264 3.84 7.21 -1.39
C ILE A 264 5.35 7.10 -1.25
N ALA A 265 5.84 6.06 -0.56
CA ALA A 265 7.26 5.75 -0.55
C ALA A 265 7.74 5.73 -2.01
N ALA A 266 8.73 6.57 -2.33
CA ALA A 266 9.12 6.85 -3.72
C ALA A 266 9.46 5.58 -4.50
N ASP A 267 9.83 4.51 -3.80
CA ASP A 267 10.13 3.18 -4.32
C ASP A 267 8.90 2.40 -4.84
N LEU A 268 7.66 2.76 -4.46
CA LEU A 268 6.44 2.12 -4.95
C LEU A 268 5.92 2.72 -6.25
N ARG A 269 6.29 3.97 -6.59
CA ARG A 269 5.70 4.70 -7.73
C ARG A 269 5.84 3.96 -9.07
N PRO A 270 7.01 3.41 -9.45
CA PRO A 270 7.15 2.73 -10.74
C PRO A 270 6.29 1.45 -10.82
N GLU A 271 6.14 0.72 -9.72
CA GLU A 271 5.33 -0.50 -9.69
C GLU A 271 3.83 -0.20 -9.69
N LEU A 272 3.40 0.87 -9.01
CA LEU A 272 2.02 1.37 -9.09
C LEU A 272 1.69 1.88 -10.51
N ALA A 273 2.61 2.61 -11.15
CA ALA A 273 2.43 3.10 -12.51
C ALA A 273 2.19 1.94 -13.49
N ARG A 274 3.01 0.89 -13.40
CA ARG A 274 2.83 -0.35 -14.17
C ARG A 274 1.52 -1.05 -13.86
N HIS A 275 1.09 -1.08 -12.61
CA HIS A 275 -0.22 -1.64 -12.24
C HIS A 275 -1.38 -0.89 -12.89
N TYR A 276 -1.35 0.45 -12.88
CA TYR A 276 -2.33 1.26 -13.60
C TYR A 276 -2.31 1.03 -15.11
N TYR A 277 -1.13 0.86 -15.69
CA TYR A 277 -1.01 0.47 -17.10
C TYR A 277 -1.73 -0.86 -17.37
N TRP A 278 -1.55 -1.88 -16.53
CA TRP A 278 -2.25 -3.16 -16.69
C TRP A 278 -3.77 -3.02 -16.55
N LEU A 279 -4.26 -2.18 -15.64
CA LEU A 279 -5.70 -1.89 -15.52
C LEU A 279 -6.25 -1.17 -16.77
N GLY A 280 -5.49 -0.24 -17.36
CA GLY A 280 -5.86 0.42 -18.60
C GLY A 280 -5.95 -0.55 -19.77
N LEU A 281 -4.96 -1.44 -19.91
CA LEU A 281 -4.97 -2.49 -20.94
C LEU A 281 -6.14 -3.46 -20.75
N GLU A 282 -6.50 -3.76 -19.50
CA GLU A 282 -7.64 -4.59 -19.14
C GLU A 282 -8.97 -4.00 -19.56
N ALA A 283 -9.19 -2.73 -19.19
CA ALA A 283 -10.38 -2.00 -19.57
C ALA A 283 -10.51 -1.91 -21.11
N LEU A 284 -9.39 -1.69 -21.82
CA LEU A 284 -9.37 -1.63 -23.28
C LEU A 284 -9.69 -2.99 -23.93
N ARG A 285 -9.09 -4.08 -23.44
CA ARG A 285 -9.27 -5.44 -24.00
C ARG A 285 -10.64 -6.04 -23.73
N ARG A 286 -11.29 -5.68 -22.61
CA ARG A 286 -12.66 -6.10 -22.33
C ARG A 286 -13.67 -5.53 -23.34
N GLY A 287 -13.26 -4.61 -24.22
CA GLY A 287 -14.16 -3.93 -25.13
C GLY A 287 -15.20 -3.11 -24.36
N VAL A 288 -14.87 -2.68 -23.14
CA VAL A 288 -15.80 -1.88 -22.35
C VAL A 288 -16.09 -0.62 -23.15
N SER A 289 -17.36 -0.30 -23.30
CA SER A 289 -17.92 0.92 -23.91
C SER A 289 -17.49 2.23 -23.22
N LYS A 290 -16.42 2.20 -22.41
CA LYS A 290 -15.89 3.30 -21.60
C LYS A 290 -14.37 3.45 -21.83
N PRO A 291 -13.92 3.83 -23.03
CA PRO A 291 -12.52 4.19 -23.30
C PRO A 291 -11.97 5.21 -22.29
N ASP A 292 -12.83 6.08 -21.77
CA ASP A 292 -12.50 7.05 -20.72
C ASP A 292 -11.91 6.40 -19.45
N LEU A 293 -12.38 5.19 -19.08
CA LEU A 293 -11.85 4.46 -17.92
C LEU A 293 -10.41 3.98 -18.19
N ALA A 294 -10.16 3.42 -19.37
CA ALA A 294 -8.83 2.97 -19.77
C ALA A 294 -7.85 4.16 -19.80
N LEU A 295 -8.25 5.27 -20.43
CA LEU A 295 -7.50 6.51 -20.47
C LEU A 295 -7.22 7.07 -19.07
N GLY A 296 -8.20 7.03 -18.16
CA GLY A 296 -8.04 7.43 -16.77
C GLY A 296 -6.95 6.65 -16.05
N TYR A 297 -6.89 5.33 -16.24
CA TYR A 297 -5.81 4.51 -15.68
C TYR A 297 -4.45 4.82 -16.31
N PHE A 298 -4.36 4.95 -17.64
CA PHE A 298 -3.08 5.29 -18.28
C PHE A 298 -2.55 6.66 -17.83
N ARG A 299 -3.42 7.67 -17.71
CA ARG A 299 -3.07 9.00 -17.17
C ARG A 299 -2.51 8.88 -15.75
N ARG A 300 -3.17 8.12 -14.87
CA ARG A 300 -2.66 7.88 -13.51
C ARG A 300 -1.29 7.19 -13.51
N GLY A 301 -1.07 6.22 -14.41
CA GLY A 301 0.23 5.58 -14.56
C GLY A 301 1.33 6.56 -14.94
N LEU A 302 1.08 7.40 -15.95
CA LEU A 302 2.03 8.42 -16.42
C LEU A 302 2.32 9.51 -15.39
N LEU A 303 1.31 9.92 -14.62
CA LEU A 303 1.49 10.88 -13.51
C LEU A 303 2.42 10.35 -12.42
N LEU A 304 2.47 9.02 -12.22
CA LEU A 304 3.33 8.39 -11.23
C LEU A 304 4.74 8.12 -11.75
N ASP A 305 4.87 7.78 -13.04
CA ASP A 305 6.12 7.43 -13.70
C ASP A 305 6.06 7.89 -15.19
N PRO A 306 6.55 9.11 -15.50
CA PRO A 306 6.57 9.63 -16.87
C PRO A 306 7.41 8.78 -17.84
N ASP A 307 8.46 8.14 -17.32
CA ASP A 307 9.37 7.27 -18.09
C ASP A 307 8.69 5.97 -18.53
N LEU A 308 7.50 5.67 -18.00
CA LEU A 308 6.66 4.57 -18.47
C LEU A 308 6.39 4.66 -19.98
N THR A 309 6.42 5.87 -20.57
CA THR A 309 6.28 6.09 -22.02
C THR A 309 7.39 5.44 -22.85
N GLU A 310 8.58 5.28 -22.28
CA GLU A 310 9.73 4.68 -22.96
C GLU A 310 9.68 3.15 -22.92
N SER A 311 8.83 2.55 -22.06
CA SER A 311 8.70 1.10 -22.00
C SER A 311 8.13 0.50 -23.28
N LEU A 312 8.69 -0.63 -23.72
CA LEU A 312 8.24 -1.35 -24.92
C LEU A 312 6.76 -1.72 -24.83
N GLU A 313 6.29 -2.06 -23.63
CA GLU A 313 4.89 -2.35 -23.34
C GLU A 313 4.01 -1.14 -23.65
N TYR A 314 4.40 0.06 -23.18
CA TYR A 314 3.65 1.28 -23.42
C TYR A 314 3.63 1.67 -24.91
N GLN A 315 4.75 1.51 -25.61
CA GLN A 315 4.82 1.79 -27.06
C GLN A 315 3.83 0.93 -27.86
N HIS A 316 3.63 -0.33 -27.47
CA HIS A 316 2.64 -1.20 -28.10
C HIS A 316 1.21 -0.72 -27.82
N THR A 317 0.91 -0.38 -26.56
CA THR A 317 -0.41 0.10 -26.14
C THR A 317 -0.75 1.47 -26.69
N ARG A 318 0.23 2.33 -26.95
CA ARG A 318 0.02 3.63 -27.62
C ARG A 318 -0.65 3.45 -28.99
N ARG A 319 -0.31 2.40 -29.73
CA ARG A 319 -0.97 2.08 -31.01
C ARG A 319 -2.42 1.63 -30.82
N LEU A 320 -2.68 0.83 -29.78
CA LEU A 320 -4.04 0.39 -29.42
C LEU A 320 -4.92 1.54 -28.96
N LEU A 321 -4.36 2.45 -28.15
CA LEU A 321 -5.02 3.67 -27.70
C LEU A 321 -5.36 4.61 -28.86
N ALA A 322 -4.40 4.85 -29.76
CA ALA A 322 -4.64 5.65 -30.96
C ALA A 322 -5.79 5.06 -31.79
N ARG A 323 -5.83 3.74 -31.94
CA ARG A 323 -6.90 3.06 -32.65
C ARG A 323 -8.26 3.22 -31.94
N ALA A 324 -8.31 2.98 -30.63
CA ALA A 324 -9.54 3.11 -29.84
C ALA A 324 -10.08 4.54 -29.84
N ALA A 325 -9.20 5.55 -29.78
CA ALA A 325 -9.59 6.96 -29.89
C ALA A 325 -10.19 7.28 -31.27
N ILE A 326 -9.59 6.79 -32.35
CA ILE A 326 -10.13 6.94 -33.71
C ILE A 326 -11.52 6.30 -33.81
N ASP A 327 -11.67 5.07 -33.30
CA ASP A 327 -12.95 4.35 -33.35
C ASP A 327 -14.03 5.08 -32.50
N GLN A 328 -13.68 5.64 -31.33
CA GLN A 328 -14.59 6.43 -30.49
C GLN A 328 -15.03 7.74 -31.15
N ILE A 329 -14.11 8.46 -31.80
CA ILE A 329 -14.44 9.67 -32.57
C ILE A 329 -15.40 9.31 -33.71
N GLY A 330 -15.13 8.22 -34.43
CA GLY A 330 -16.01 7.71 -35.48
C GLY A 330 -17.42 7.40 -34.96
N GLN A 331 -17.52 6.75 -33.79
CA GLN A 331 -18.79 6.42 -33.16
C GLN A 331 -19.58 7.67 -32.75
N ARG A 332 -18.95 8.65 -32.09
CA ARG A 332 -19.61 9.91 -31.70
C ARG A 332 -20.12 10.68 -32.92
N LEU A 333 -19.32 10.77 -33.98
CA LEU A 333 -19.73 11.40 -35.24
C LEU A 333 -20.91 10.67 -35.90
N ALA A 334 -20.97 9.34 -35.78
CA ALA A 334 -22.09 8.54 -36.27
C ALA A 334 -23.35 8.73 -35.42
N ASP A 335 -23.22 8.78 -34.10
CA ASP A 335 -24.33 9.00 -33.17
C ASP A 335 -24.92 10.42 -33.32
N GLU A 336 -24.06 11.42 -33.52
CA GLU A 336 -24.46 12.81 -33.79
C GLU A 336 -25.00 13.01 -35.22
N GLY A 337 -24.45 12.29 -36.20
CA GLY A 337 -24.90 12.30 -37.60
C GLY A 337 -26.17 11.48 -37.86
N GLY A 338 -26.50 10.54 -36.98
CA GLY A 338 -27.67 9.64 -37.04
C GLY A 338 -28.97 10.28 -36.55
N ALA A 339 -28.93 11.45 -35.92
CA ALA A 339 -30.10 12.26 -35.61
C ALA A 339 -30.63 12.95 -36.90
N ASN A 340 -31.24 12.16 -37.77
CA ASN A 340 -32.06 12.56 -38.92
C ASN A 340 -31.65 13.89 -39.61
N LEU A 341 -30.48 13.88 -40.24
CA LEU A 341 -30.10 14.93 -41.19
C LEU A 341 -30.85 14.71 -42.51
N ASN A 342 -32.09 15.19 -42.55
CA ASN A 342 -32.64 15.68 -43.81
C ASN A 342 -31.88 16.99 -44.13
N PRO A 343 -31.05 17.04 -45.17
CA PRO A 343 -30.08 18.13 -45.32
C PRO A 343 -30.81 19.40 -45.75
N ARG A 344 -30.92 20.37 -44.84
CA ARG A 344 -31.02 21.79 -45.21
C ARG A 344 -29.62 22.44 -45.08
N PRO A 345 -29.19 23.29 -46.03
CA PRO A 345 -27.77 23.62 -46.23
C PRO A 345 -27.21 24.68 -45.26
N THR A 346 -27.74 24.84 -44.05
CA THR A 346 -27.42 26.02 -43.20
C THR A 346 -26.93 25.71 -41.79
N ALA A 347 -26.90 24.45 -41.33
CA ALA A 347 -26.45 24.12 -39.97
C ALA A 347 -25.01 23.58 -39.94
N ARG A 348 -24.03 24.37 -40.42
CA ARG A 348 -22.59 24.06 -40.32
C ARG A 348 -21.96 24.35 -38.94
N GLY A 349 -22.68 25.03 -38.03
CA GLY A 349 -22.14 25.46 -36.73
C GLY A 349 -22.16 24.39 -35.63
N GLY A 350 -23.08 23.43 -35.67
CA GLY A 350 -23.25 22.43 -34.60
C GLY A 350 -22.21 21.32 -34.59
N GLN A 351 -21.82 20.83 -35.77
CA GLN A 351 -20.79 19.78 -35.93
C GLN A 351 -19.38 20.25 -35.54
N LEU A 352 -19.10 21.56 -35.66
CA LEU A 352 -17.80 22.13 -35.29
C LEU A 352 -17.65 22.33 -33.77
N ALA A 353 -18.75 22.54 -33.04
CA ALA A 353 -18.72 22.75 -31.59
C ALA A 353 -18.46 21.45 -30.82
N VAL A 354 -19.06 20.33 -31.24
CA VAL A 354 -18.86 19.04 -30.57
C VAL A 354 -17.46 18.47 -30.86
N MET A 355 -16.90 18.72 -32.04
CA MET A 355 -15.51 18.35 -32.34
C MET A 355 -14.47 19.24 -31.65
N ALA A 356 -14.79 20.52 -31.37
CA ALA A 356 -13.95 21.39 -30.55
C ALA A 356 -13.98 20.98 -29.07
N GLU A 357 -15.14 20.61 -28.52
CA GLU A 357 -15.29 20.21 -27.11
C GLU A 357 -14.69 18.81 -26.81
N VAL A 358 -14.83 17.86 -27.74
CA VAL A 358 -14.16 16.54 -27.68
C VAL A 358 -12.67 16.65 -27.95
N GLY A 359 -12.27 17.63 -28.77
CA GLY A 359 -10.89 18.09 -28.90
C GLY A 359 -10.37 18.59 -27.55
N ASP A 360 -10.90 19.68 -27.03
CA ASP A 360 -10.39 20.36 -25.83
C ASP A 360 -10.31 19.46 -24.59
N THR A 361 -11.14 18.41 -24.48
CA THR A 361 -11.11 17.44 -23.35
C THR A 361 -10.00 16.36 -23.48
N VAL A 362 -9.44 16.19 -24.69
CA VAL A 362 -8.33 15.27 -25.00
C VAL A 362 -7.04 16.05 -25.34
N LEU A 363 -7.12 17.35 -25.63
CA LEU A 363 -6.10 18.11 -26.36
C LEU A 363 -5.09 18.92 -25.54
N ASP A 364 -5.19 19.02 -24.21
CA ASP A 364 -4.32 20.00 -23.52
C ASP A 364 -2.83 19.61 -23.34
N GLU A 365 -2.36 18.37 -23.55
CA GLU A 365 -0.94 18.03 -23.28
C GLU A 365 -0.24 17.02 -24.23
N LEU A 366 -0.53 17.02 -25.54
CA LEU A 366 0.27 16.25 -26.53
C LEU A 366 0.60 17.05 -27.82
N HIS A 367 1.17 18.24 -27.63
CA HIS A 367 1.45 19.27 -28.65
C HIS A 367 2.18 18.79 -29.94
N PHE A 368 2.93 17.68 -29.93
CA PHE A 368 3.67 17.20 -31.11
C PHE A 368 2.88 16.21 -31.99
N THR A 369 2.01 15.38 -31.39
CA THR A 369 1.18 14.42 -32.14
C THR A 369 -0.05 15.11 -32.75
N GLU A 370 -0.46 16.21 -32.12
CA GLU A 370 -1.58 17.08 -32.48
C GLU A 370 -1.39 17.76 -33.83
N GLN A 371 -0.24 18.42 -34.05
CA GLN A 371 0.03 19.07 -35.34
C GLN A 371 0.19 18.06 -36.48
N PHE A 372 0.70 16.87 -36.19
CA PHE A 372 0.89 15.79 -37.17
C PHE A 372 -0.44 15.17 -37.63
N THR A 373 -1.38 14.94 -36.69
CA THR A 373 -2.68 14.32 -37.00
C THR A 373 -3.57 15.28 -37.79
N VAL A 374 -3.58 16.57 -37.46
CA VAL A 374 -4.33 17.58 -38.21
C VAL A 374 -3.78 17.77 -39.62
N LEU A 375 -2.45 17.70 -39.79
CA LEU A 375 -1.80 17.79 -41.10
C LEU A 375 -2.14 16.61 -42.02
N VAL A 376 -2.09 15.38 -41.50
CA VAL A 376 -2.47 14.17 -42.24
C VAL A 376 -3.96 14.16 -42.58
N TRP A 377 -4.81 14.68 -41.68
CA TRP A 377 -6.26 14.79 -41.89
C TRP A 377 -6.61 15.80 -42.99
N SER A 378 -6.04 17.02 -42.99
CA SER A 378 -6.28 18.03 -44.03
C SER A 378 -5.83 17.61 -45.43
N LEU A 379 -4.94 16.63 -45.55
CA LEU A 379 -4.40 16.15 -46.83
C LEU A 379 -5.14 14.93 -47.40
N ASN A 380 -5.94 14.23 -46.58
CA ASN A 380 -6.72 13.07 -46.99
C ASN A 380 -8.16 13.42 -47.45
N ILE A 381 -8.55 14.69 -47.38
CA ILE A 381 -9.79 15.20 -47.96
C ILE A 381 -9.63 15.28 -49.48
N ALA A 382 -10.63 14.82 -50.23
CA ALA A 382 -10.58 14.76 -51.70
C ALA A 382 -10.44 16.16 -52.35
N ASP A 383 -10.99 17.20 -51.71
CA ASP A 383 -10.85 18.61 -52.08
C ASP A 383 -10.86 19.50 -50.81
N PRO A 384 -9.72 19.68 -50.12
CA PRO A 384 -9.68 20.50 -48.92
C PRO A 384 -9.85 21.99 -49.27
N PRO A 385 -10.58 22.78 -48.45
CA PRO A 385 -10.70 24.22 -48.65
C PRO A 385 -9.32 24.87 -48.73
N VAL A 386 -9.13 25.85 -49.63
CA VAL A 386 -7.85 26.56 -49.85
C VAL A 386 -7.27 27.13 -48.53
N GLY A 387 -8.13 27.55 -47.61
CA GLY A 387 -7.73 28.03 -46.27
C GLY A 387 -7.11 26.95 -45.38
N GLU A 388 -7.57 25.70 -45.48
CA GLU A 388 -7.04 24.57 -44.71
C GLU A 388 -5.71 24.08 -45.27
N LEU A 389 -5.55 24.05 -46.61
CA LEU A 389 -4.24 23.79 -47.24
C LEU A 389 -3.19 24.84 -46.85
N ALA A 390 -3.58 26.12 -46.80
CA ALA A 390 -2.68 27.18 -46.36
C ALA A 390 -2.33 27.09 -44.86
N ALA A 391 -3.27 26.67 -44.01
CA ALA A 391 -3.03 26.42 -42.60
C ALA A 391 -2.13 25.19 -42.36
N ALA A 392 -2.40 24.10 -43.07
CA ALA A 392 -1.58 22.90 -43.10
C ALA A 392 -0.14 23.22 -43.53
N ARG A 393 0.03 24.01 -44.60
CA ARG A 393 1.35 24.45 -45.08
C ARG A 393 2.10 25.33 -44.08
N ARG A 394 1.41 26.18 -43.32
CA ARG A 394 2.03 26.99 -42.26
C ARG A 394 2.50 26.13 -41.09
N ARG A 395 1.65 25.22 -40.61
CA ARG A 395 2.02 24.25 -39.54
C ARG A 395 3.16 23.33 -39.98
N TRP A 396 3.15 22.93 -41.25
CA TRP A 396 4.21 22.15 -41.87
C TRP A 396 5.59 22.81 -41.81
N ARG A 397 5.67 24.10 -42.17
CA ARG A 397 6.94 24.85 -42.12
C ARG A 397 7.51 24.95 -40.71
N VAL A 398 6.64 25.05 -39.71
CA VAL A 398 7.05 25.08 -38.29
C VAL A 398 7.60 23.73 -37.85
N LEU A 399 6.92 22.62 -38.17
CA LEU A 399 7.37 21.27 -37.84
C LEU A 399 8.69 20.89 -38.53
N ARG A 400 8.85 21.26 -39.81
CA ARG A 400 10.07 21.01 -40.60
C ARG A 400 11.29 21.76 -40.05
N ALA A 401 11.08 22.94 -39.49
CA ALA A 401 12.15 23.77 -38.93
C ALA A 401 12.55 23.34 -37.50
N HIS A 402 11.86 22.36 -36.91
CA HIS A 402 12.12 21.91 -35.55
C HIS A 402 13.46 21.13 -35.49
N PRO A 403 14.43 21.56 -34.65
CA PRO A 403 15.79 21.02 -34.66
C PRO A 403 15.88 19.55 -34.24
N GLU A 404 14.87 19.02 -33.55
CA GLU A 404 14.81 17.63 -33.06
C GLU A 404 13.94 16.68 -33.92
N ALA A 405 13.61 17.04 -35.16
CA ALA A 405 12.81 16.17 -36.01
C ALA A 405 13.54 14.83 -36.32
N PRO A 406 12.92 13.66 -36.06
CA PRO A 406 13.54 12.35 -36.27
C PRO A 406 14.01 12.10 -37.72
N PRO A 407 15.13 11.37 -37.96
CA PRO A 407 15.68 11.15 -39.31
C PRO A 407 14.74 10.44 -40.28
N ASP A 408 13.93 9.52 -39.79
CA ASP A 408 12.89 8.76 -40.49
C ASP A 408 11.70 9.64 -40.93
N MET A 409 11.47 10.76 -40.25
CA MET A 409 10.50 11.77 -40.71
C MET A 409 10.98 12.58 -41.92
N ARG A 410 12.30 12.65 -42.19
CA ARG A 410 12.82 13.42 -43.34
C ARG A 410 12.38 12.83 -44.69
N LEU A 411 12.25 11.50 -44.77
CA LEU A 411 11.75 10.83 -45.97
C LEU A 411 10.26 11.13 -46.21
N PHE A 412 9.49 11.15 -45.11
CA PHE A 412 8.08 11.57 -45.13
C PHE A 412 7.93 13.05 -45.49
N PHE A 413 8.89 13.89 -45.06
CA PHE A 413 8.92 15.31 -45.41
C PHE A 413 9.12 15.57 -46.91
N LEU A 414 9.94 14.76 -47.56
CA LEU A 414 10.12 14.82 -49.01
C LEU A 414 8.85 14.35 -49.77
N GLN A 415 8.17 13.32 -49.27
CA GLN A 415 6.92 12.84 -49.86
C GLN A 415 5.79 13.87 -49.75
N LEU A 416 5.70 14.58 -48.62
CA LEU A 416 4.70 15.61 -48.40
C LEU A 416 4.94 16.86 -49.25
N ASP A 417 6.20 17.29 -49.38
CA ASP A 417 6.58 18.41 -50.25
C ASP A 417 6.24 18.10 -51.71
N ALA A 418 6.48 16.87 -52.18
CA ALA A 418 6.11 16.43 -53.53
C ALA A 418 4.58 16.43 -53.74
N LEU A 419 3.81 16.04 -52.73
CA LEU A 419 2.36 15.97 -52.79
C LEU A 419 1.69 17.36 -52.77
N LEU A 420 2.24 18.29 -51.98
CA LEU A 420 1.83 19.70 -51.97
C LEU A 420 2.19 20.38 -53.31
N ALA A 421 3.39 20.14 -53.84
CA ALA A 421 3.81 20.67 -55.13
C ALA A 421 2.95 20.16 -56.29
N ALA A 422 2.60 18.86 -56.29
CA ALA A 422 1.71 18.26 -57.30
C ALA A 422 0.29 18.86 -57.28
N ARG A 423 -0.14 19.44 -56.16
CA ARG A 423 -1.42 20.15 -56.01
C ARG A 423 -1.32 21.67 -56.18
N GLY A 424 -0.19 22.17 -56.68
CA GLY A 424 0.02 23.61 -56.94
C GLY A 424 0.15 24.47 -55.68
N CYS A 425 0.47 23.84 -54.53
CA CYS A 425 0.68 24.52 -53.25
C CYS A 425 2.15 24.89 -53.06
#